data_AF-A0A8H7EXW7-F1
#
_entry.id   AF-A0A8H7EXW7-F1
#
_cell.length_a   1.000
_cell.length_b   1.000
_cell.length_c   1.000
_cell.angle_alpha   90.00
_cell.angle_beta   90.00
_cell.angle_gamma   90.00
#
_symmetry.space_group_name_H-M   'P 1'
#
loop_
_entity.id
_entity.type
_entity.pdbx_description
1 polymer ?
#
loop_
_entity_poly.entity_id
_entity_poly.type
_entity_poly.pdbx_seq_one_letter_code
_entity_poly.pdbx_strand_id
1 'polypeptide(L)'
;MSTVIGSLKFERVHEDMAISSLISAGVSGFDQGTTYEGILGRGSEVIAPASWEFIRGVLWNDDPACDFFNDFNSSNGDFQAWAGRWWFNFRTPDTITYRSHHGDLQFLHAMASTVNEPPGETQRKIMLWLEVMYKLSVGDGIYETDRIDSTGLSEFFNNATTPRGSETLRGLLVGTTPQAWDTNIERRALGSCFHVIQDSYAVGHCQRGLINPNNMVDVEYTNYWHSSLWFPWKEKIYIKGFTKENPGRFSSIKVFHCFDGQDHDKHEYYDSIPNGEKLDPSDPTSFYCIVGANDALDACTTLATAWNSGWSWAEGGVSLKMKQTFELASDSTTSDTKVDEYLWGLKRS
;
A
#
# COMPACT_ATOMS: atom_id res chain seq x y z
N MET A 1 22.99 -5.62 11.34
CA MET A 1 23.12 -7.07 11.08
C MET A 1 21.85 -7.48 10.37
N SER A 2 21.93 -7.74 9.06
CA SER A 2 20.79 -8.20 8.28
C SER A 2 20.54 -9.67 8.62
N THR A 3 19.52 -9.94 9.43
CA THR A 3 19.09 -11.31 9.68
C THR A 3 18.23 -11.73 8.50
N VAL A 4 18.88 -12.38 7.54
CA VAL A 4 18.26 -13.11 6.44
C VAL A 4 17.52 -14.30 7.06
N ILE A 5 16.20 -14.18 7.18
CA ILE A 5 15.29 -15.32 7.16
C ILE A 5 14.76 -15.35 5.72
N GLY A 6 14.78 -16.53 5.09
CA GLY A 6 14.67 -16.72 3.65
C GLY A 6 13.67 -15.81 2.92
N SER A 7 14.19 -15.15 1.88
CA SER A 7 13.45 -14.60 0.73
C SER A 7 12.26 -13.65 0.98
N LEU A 8 12.16 -12.97 2.12
CA LEU A 8 11.31 -11.79 2.26
C LEU A 8 12.21 -10.61 2.63
N LYS A 9 12.66 -9.86 1.62
CA LYS A 9 13.34 -8.58 1.85
C LYS A 9 12.24 -7.57 2.14
N PHE A 10 11.99 -7.29 3.40
CA PHE A 10 11.09 -6.22 3.80
C PHE A 10 11.72 -4.88 3.43
N GLU A 11 11.27 -4.30 2.32
CA GLU A 11 11.64 -2.96 1.89
C GLU A 11 10.54 -1.98 2.31
N ARG A 12 10.94 -0.88 2.93
CA ARG A 12 10.03 0.01 3.64
C ARG A 12 9.49 1.12 2.76
N VAL A 13 9.06 0.77 1.54
CA VAL A 13 8.65 1.75 0.54
C VAL A 13 7.40 2.49 1.04
N HIS A 14 6.35 1.73 1.34
CA HIS A 14 5.04 2.24 1.73
C HIS A 14 5.09 3.02 3.05
N GLU A 15 5.87 2.52 4.00
CA GLU A 15 6.01 3.08 5.34
C GLU A 15 6.83 4.36 5.33
N ASP A 16 7.97 4.39 4.64
CA ASP A 16 8.75 5.62 4.52
C ASP A 16 7.98 6.69 3.74
N MET A 17 7.19 6.32 2.72
CA MET A 17 6.27 7.24 2.02
C MET A 17 5.16 7.77 2.94
N ALA A 18 4.60 6.91 3.79
CA ALA A 18 3.59 7.31 4.76
C ALA A 18 4.16 8.28 5.80
N ILE A 19 5.34 7.98 6.35
CA ILE A 19 6.07 8.87 7.27
C ILE A 19 6.31 10.22 6.58
N SER A 20 6.81 10.22 5.34
CA SER A 20 7.05 11.45 4.58
C SER A 20 5.79 12.29 4.38
N SER A 21 4.67 11.63 4.08
CA SER A 21 3.37 12.28 3.90
C SER A 21 2.84 12.87 5.21
N LEU A 22 3.01 12.16 6.34
CA LEU A 22 2.61 12.61 7.67
C LEU A 22 3.46 13.79 8.18
N ILE A 23 4.78 13.76 7.93
CA ILE A 23 5.69 14.89 8.18
C ILE A 23 5.25 16.11 7.37
N SER A 24 5.02 15.92 6.07
CA SER A 24 4.63 17.00 5.14
C SER A 24 3.28 17.63 5.50
N ALA A 25 2.34 16.82 6.01
CA ALA A 25 1.04 17.27 6.49
C ALA A 25 1.05 17.88 7.91
N GLY A 26 2.21 17.89 8.59
CA GLY A 26 2.35 18.43 9.95
C GLY A 26 1.57 17.65 11.00
N VAL A 27 1.46 16.32 10.85
CA VAL A 27 0.75 15.47 11.82
C VAL A 27 1.54 15.37 13.13
N SER A 28 0.85 15.57 14.26
CA SER A 28 1.47 15.46 15.58
C SER A 28 2.10 14.08 15.80
N GLY A 29 3.35 14.05 16.25
CA GLY A 29 4.15 12.83 16.42
C GLY A 29 5.02 12.46 15.22
N PHE A 30 5.02 13.30 14.18
CA PHE A 30 5.91 13.20 13.01
C PHE A 30 6.60 14.55 12.79
N ASP A 31 7.93 14.55 12.84
CA ASP A 31 8.80 15.69 12.61
C ASP A 31 9.89 15.36 11.57
N GLN A 32 10.69 16.36 11.20
CA GLN A 32 11.78 16.22 10.23
C GLN A 32 12.90 15.25 10.66
N GLY A 33 12.88 14.71 11.88
CA GLY A 33 13.79 13.67 12.35
C GLY A 33 13.15 12.29 12.42
N THR A 34 11.86 12.16 12.09
CA THR A 34 11.11 10.93 12.25
C THR A 34 11.48 9.93 11.17
N THR A 35 11.87 8.74 11.59
CA THR A 35 12.22 7.60 10.71
C THR A 35 11.50 6.35 11.17
N TYR A 36 11.39 5.36 10.28
CA TYR A 36 10.83 4.07 10.63
C TYR A 36 11.57 3.41 11.81
N GLU A 37 12.91 3.40 11.81
CA GLU A 37 13.71 2.87 12.92
C GLU A 37 13.50 3.66 14.21
N GLY A 38 13.27 4.97 14.11
CA GLY A 38 12.95 5.83 15.25
C GLY A 38 11.61 5.48 15.89
N ILE A 39 10.65 5.00 15.10
CA ILE A 39 9.34 4.53 15.56
C ILE A 39 9.45 3.11 16.16
N LEU A 40 10.14 2.18 15.47
CA LEU A 40 10.15 0.76 15.80
C LEU A 40 11.19 0.33 16.84
N GLY A 41 12.27 1.10 17.03
CA GLY A 41 13.33 0.76 17.97
C GLY A 41 14.15 -0.49 17.62
N ARG A 42 15.11 -0.82 18.50
CA ARG A 42 15.92 -2.05 18.35
C ARG A 42 15.21 -3.22 19.03
N GLY A 43 15.27 -4.40 18.41
CA GLY A 43 14.64 -5.60 18.97
C GLY A 43 13.11 -5.54 18.97
N SER A 44 12.53 -4.72 18.10
CA SER A 44 11.09 -4.62 17.88
C SER A 44 10.29 -4.05 19.06
N GLU A 45 10.97 -3.34 19.96
CA GLU A 45 10.37 -2.54 21.03
C GLU A 45 9.94 -1.19 20.45
N VAL A 46 8.64 -1.05 20.18
CA VAL A 46 8.03 0.15 19.59
C VAL A 46 8.28 1.36 20.50
N ILE A 47 9.10 2.31 20.03
CA ILE A 47 9.48 3.52 20.76
C ILE A 47 8.37 4.57 20.71
N ALA A 48 7.65 4.65 19.59
CA ALA A 48 6.56 5.60 19.39
C ALA A 48 5.23 4.87 19.05
N PRO A 49 4.54 4.28 20.05
CA PRO A 49 3.34 3.45 19.83
C PRO A 49 2.24 4.16 19.05
N ALA A 50 2.03 5.45 19.34
CA ALA A 50 1.02 6.22 18.66
C ALA A 50 1.35 6.42 17.15
N SER A 51 2.62 6.61 16.80
CA SER A 51 3.07 6.73 15.40
C SER A 51 3.08 5.38 14.70
N TRP A 52 3.39 4.30 15.44
CA TRP A 52 3.39 2.94 14.94
C TRP A 52 2.04 2.49 14.40
N GLU A 53 0.93 2.96 14.95
CA GLU A 53 -0.40 2.58 14.47
C GLU A 53 -0.71 3.07 13.05
N PHE A 54 -0.13 4.18 12.59
CA PHE A 54 -0.21 4.55 11.18
C PHE A 54 0.53 3.53 10.30
N ILE A 55 1.70 3.10 10.74
CA ILE A 55 2.56 2.15 10.02
C ILE A 55 1.92 0.75 9.98
N ARG A 56 1.34 0.31 11.10
CA ARG A 56 0.50 -0.90 11.16
C ARG A 56 -0.66 -0.83 10.18
N GLY A 57 -1.22 0.35 9.97
CA GLY A 57 -2.28 0.59 9.00
C GLY A 57 -1.81 0.42 7.57
N VAL A 58 -0.68 1.03 7.23
CA VAL A 58 -0.04 0.88 5.91
C VAL A 58 0.18 -0.61 5.62
N LEU A 59 0.77 -1.33 6.55
CA LEU A 59 1.06 -2.77 6.42
C LEU A 59 -0.18 -3.68 6.42
N TRP A 60 -1.34 -3.18 6.84
CA TRP A 60 -2.51 -4.02 7.05
C TRP A 60 -3.03 -4.61 5.73
N ASN A 61 -2.91 -3.91 4.61
CA ASN A 61 -3.44 -4.41 3.35
C ASN A 61 -2.63 -5.63 2.84
N ASP A 62 -1.31 -5.61 2.99
CA ASP A 62 -0.42 -6.75 2.72
C ASP A 62 -0.57 -7.87 3.76
N ASP A 63 -0.95 -7.53 5.00
CA ASP A 63 -1.14 -8.49 6.08
C ASP A 63 -2.48 -8.29 6.81
N PRO A 64 -3.61 -8.57 6.13
CA PRO A 64 -4.93 -8.24 6.67
C PRO A 64 -5.35 -9.19 7.79
N ALA A 65 -4.63 -10.31 7.94
CA ALA A 65 -4.74 -11.20 9.10
C ALA A 65 -3.92 -10.71 10.30
N CYS A 66 -2.99 -9.77 10.14
CA CYS A 66 -1.98 -9.37 11.12
C CYS A 66 -1.03 -10.52 11.54
N ASP A 67 -0.71 -11.42 10.61
CA ASP A 67 0.16 -12.59 10.80
C ASP A 67 1.64 -12.24 10.89
N PHE A 68 2.09 -11.04 10.51
CA PHE A 68 3.49 -10.64 10.66
C PHE A 68 3.85 -10.31 12.11
N PHE A 69 2.88 -10.02 12.96
CA PHE A 69 3.13 -9.40 14.25
C PHE A 69 2.82 -10.32 15.43
N ASN A 70 3.59 -10.17 16.50
CA ASN A 70 3.27 -10.83 17.76
C ASN A 70 2.04 -10.21 18.44
N ASP A 71 1.20 -11.06 19.03
CA ASP A 71 0.07 -10.66 19.87
C ASP A 71 0.50 -10.30 21.31
N PHE A 72 1.61 -9.56 21.44
CA PHE A 72 2.15 -9.13 22.73
C PHE A 72 2.68 -7.71 22.67
N ASN A 73 2.26 -6.91 23.64
CA ASN A 73 2.61 -5.50 23.81
C ASN A 73 4.09 -5.15 23.64
N SER A 74 4.97 -5.91 24.30
CA SER A 74 6.41 -5.64 24.33
C SER A 74 7.14 -6.06 23.04
N SER A 75 6.45 -6.70 22.10
CA SER A 75 7.05 -7.21 20.86
C SER A 75 6.12 -7.13 19.65
N ASN A 76 5.07 -6.29 19.70
CA ASN A 76 4.09 -6.15 18.61
C ASN A 76 4.66 -5.46 17.35
N GLY A 77 5.89 -4.97 17.42
CA GLY A 77 6.68 -4.54 16.27
C GLY A 77 7.51 -5.65 15.61
N ASP A 78 7.49 -6.87 16.13
CA ASP A 78 8.38 -7.95 15.66
C ASP A 78 7.75 -8.72 14.51
N PHE A 79 8.34 -8.52 13.32
CA PHE A 79 7.95 -9.13 12.05
C PHE A 79 8.35 -10.62 11.91
N GLN A 80 9.31 -11.10 12.71
CA GLN A 80 10.04 -12.32 12.39
C GLN A 80 9.44 -13.61 12.96
N ALA A 81 8.48 -13.52 13.87
CA ALA A 81 7.99 -14.70 14.56
C ALA A 81 6.97 -15.55 13.75
N TRP A 82 6.28 -14.96 12.76
CA TRP A 82 5.12 -15.60 12.13
C TRP A 82 4.95 -15.37 10.62
N ALA A 83 5.97 -14.86 9.91
CA ALA A 83 5.95 -14.75 8.44
C ALA A 83 5.65 -16.09 7.72
N GLY A 84 5.95 -17.23 8.35
CA GLY A 84 5.55 -18.55 7.84
C GLY A 84 4.03 -18.80 7.85
N ARG A 85 3.30 -18.22 8.81
CA ARG A 85 1.83 -18.25 8.86
C ARG A 85 1.23 -17.39 7.76
N TRP A 86 1.76 -16.18 7.58
CA TRP A 86 1.39 -15.32 6.46
C TRP A 86 1.61 -16.04 5.12
N TRP A 87 2.78 -16.64 4.91
CA TRP A 87 3.10 -17.36 3.66
C TRP A 87 2.17 -18.55 3.41
N PHE A 88 1.79 -19.26 4.48
CA PHE A 88 0.79 -20.32 4.38
C PHE A 88 -0.59 -19.78 3.99
N ASN A 89 -1.04 -18.70 4.64
CA ASN A 89 -2.33 -18.07 4.38
C ASN A 89 -2.39 -17.43 2.99
N PHE A 90 -1.31 -16.80 2.52
CA PHE A 90 -1.16 -16.27 1.16
C PHE A 90 -1.46 -17.32 0.08
N ARG A 91 -1.26 -18.61 0.38
CA ARG A 91 -1.51 -19.73 -0.54
C ARG A 91 -2.77 -20.54 -0.22
N THR A 92 -3.48 -20.18 0.84
CA THR A 92 -4.65 -20.92 1.34
C THR A 92 -5.91 -20.18 0.94
N PRO A 93 -6.72 -20.73 0.02
CA PRO A 93 -7.98 -20.13 -0.41
C PRO A 93 -8.88 -19.74 0.78
N ASP A 94 -9.72 -18.73 0.55
CA ASP A 94 -10.70 -18.19 1.50
C ASP A 94 -10.14 -17.50 2.76
N THR A 95 -8.83 -17.57 3.03
CA THR A 95 -8.22 -16.71 4.05
C THR A 95 -8.24 -15.25 3.61
N ILE A 96 -8.34 -14.31 4.54
CA ILE A 96 -8.32 -12.87 4.20
C ILE A 96 -7.03 -12.48 3.45
N THR A 97 -5.88 -13.05 3.82
CA THR A 97 -4.60 -12.85 3.13
C THR A 97 -4.64 -13.35 1.69
N TYR A 98 -5.16 -14.56 1.43
CA TYR A 98 -5.33 -15.02 0.05
C TYR A 98 -6.30 -14.14 -0.72
N ARG A 99 -7.43 -13.75 -0.10
CA ARG A 99 -8.45 -12.93 -0.75
C ARG A 99 -7.94 -11.54 -1.13
N SER A 100 -7.06 -10.93 -0.32
CA SER A 100 -6.45 -9.63 -0.65
C SER A 100 -5.45 -9.72 -1.80
N HIS A 101 -4.70 -10.81 -1.96
CA HIS A 101 -3.67 -10.90 -3.01
C HIS A 101 -4.13 -11.61 -4.29
N HIS A 102 -5.11 -12.51 -4.18
CA HIS A 102 -5.53 -13.39 -5.29
C HIS A 102 -7.04 -13.40 -5.53
N GLY A 103 -7.82 -12.75 -4.67
CA GLY A 103 -9.27 -12.92 -4.64
C GLY A 103 -10.05 -11.62 -4.81
N ASP A 104 -11.22 -11.61 -4.19
CA ASP A 104 -12.21 -10.54 -4.28
C ASP A 104 -11.85 -9.29 -3.48
N LEU A 105 -10.76 -9.32 -2.69
CA LEU A 105 -10.23 -8.17 -1.95
C LEU A 105 -9.00 -7.52 -2.60
N GLN A 106 -8.62 -7.90 -3.83
CA GLN A 106 -7.49 -7.28 -4.57
C GLN A 106 -7.58 -5.75 -4.71
N PHE A 107 -8.77 -5.17 -4.58
CA PHE A 107 -8.93 -3.72 -4.57
C PHE A 107 -8.19 -3.04 -3.39
N LEU A 108 -7.84 -3.80 -2.34
CA LEU A 108 -6.96 -3.33 -1.25
C LEU A 108 -5.54 -2.98 -1.73
N HIS A 109 -5.14 -3.49 -2.89
CA HIS A 109 -3.87 -3.17 -3.55
C HIS A 109 -4.09 -2.36 -4.83
N ALA A 110 -5.22 -1.66 -4.93
CA ALA A 110 -5.65 -0.99 -6.15
C ALA A 110 -5.63 -1.92 -7.39
N MET A 111 -5.98 -3.19 -7.21
CA MET A 111 -6.06 -4.18 -8.29
C MET A 111 -7.48 -4.70 -8.48
N ALA A 112 -7.78 -5.15 -9.69
CA ALA A 112 -9.03 -5.83 -10.01
C ALA A 112 -9.02 -7.26 -9.48
N SER A 113 -10.18 -7.76 -9.07
CA SER A 113 -10.31 -9.12 -8.52
C SER A 113 -10.15 -10.23 -9.56
N THR A 114 -10.44 -9.92 -10.83
CA THR A 114 -10.33 -10.86 -11.94
C THR A 114 -9.92 -10.12 -13.23
N VAL A 115 -9.40 -10.86 -14.21
CA VAL A 115 -9.15 -10.34 -15.57
C VAL A 115 -10.48 -10.02 -16.26
N ASN A 116 -10.51 -8.92 -17.01
CA ASN A 116 -11.69 -8.35 -17.66
C ASN A 116 -12.72 -7.69 -16.71
N GLU A 117 -12.39 -7.45 -15.45
CA GLU A 117 -13.21 -6.63 -14.55
C GLU A 117 -13.32 -5.20 -15.13
N PRO A 118 -14.53 -4.62 -15.22
CA PRO A 118 -14.69 -3.23 -15.63
C PRO A 118 -13.96 -2.30 -14.66
N PRO A 119 -13.21 -1.29 -15.14
CA PRO A 119 -12.42 -0.43 -14.26
C PRO A 119 -13.29 0.36 -13.27
N GLY A 120 -14.52 0.70 -13.66
CA GLY A 120 -15.50 1.32 -12.77
C GLY A 120 -15.90 0.47 -11.57
N GLU A 121 -15.83 -0.86 -11.68
CA GLU A 121 -16.14 -1.76 -10.57
C GLU A 121 -15.00 -1.81 -9.56
N THR A 122 -13.75 -1.95 -10.01
CA THR A 122 -12.58 -1.86 -9.13
C THR A 122 -12.51 -0.51 -8.42
N GLN A 123 -12.71 0.59 -9.18
CA GLN A 123 -12.77 1.95 -8.62
C GLN A 123 -13.86 2.07 -7.54
N ARG A 124 -15.06 1.53 -7.77
CA ARG A 124 -16.16 1.56 -6.80
C ARG A 124 -15.78 0.87 -5.49
N LYS A 125 -15.15 -0.31 -5.56
CA LYS A 125 -14.70 -1.07 -4.39
C LYS A 125 -13.62 -0.30 -3.61
N ILE A 126 -12.63 0.27 -4.30
CA ILE A 126 -11.60 1.13 -3.71
C ILE A 126 -12.24 2.31 -2.98
N MET A 127 -13.12 3.05 -3.65
CA MET A 127 -13.75 4.25 -3.08
C MET A 127 -14.62 3.90 -1.86
N LEU A 128 -15.28 2.75 -1.87
CA LEU A 128 -16.05 2.26 -0.72
C LEU A 128 -15.16 1.93 0.48
N TRP A 129 -14.02 1.27 0.25
CA TRP A 129 -13.03 0.99 1.30
C TRP A 129 -12.46 2.28 1.90
N LEU A 130 -11.99 3.20 1.04
CA LEU A 130 -11.46 4.49 1.46
C LEU A 130 -12.49 5.31 2.23
N GLU A 131 -13.76 5.27 1.84
CA GLU A 131 -14.83 5.94 2.57
C GLU A 131 -14.95 5.41 4.01
N VAL A 132 -15.07 4.09 4.16
CA VAL A 132 -15.27 3.48 5.47
C VAL A 132 -14.04 3.69 6.36
N MET A 133 -12.84 3.45 5.83
CA MET A 133 -11.59 3.60 6.59
C MET A 133 -11.30 5.06 6.93
N TYR A 134 -11.55 6.00 6.01
CA TYR A 134 -11.36 7.41 6.32
C TYR A 134 -12.37 7.89 7.37
N LYS A 135 -13.66 7.55 7.22
CA LYS A 135 -14.68 7.91 8.22
C LYS A 135 -14.35 7.34 9.59
N LEU A 136 -13.88 6.08 9.66
CA LEU A 136 -13.36 5.48 10.88
C LEU A 136 -12.18 6.29 11.45
N SER A 137 -11.25 6.71 10.60
CA SER A 137 -10.04 7.44 11.02
C SER A 137 -10.29 8.82 11.62
N VAL A 138 -11.40 9.48 11.30
CA VAL A 138 -11.76 10.81 11.83
C VAL A 138 -13.01 10.78 12.72
N GLY A 139 -13.63 9.61 12.93
CA GLY A 139 -14.88 9.48 13.69
C GLY A 139 -16.10 10.09 13.02
N ASP A 140 -16.14 10.11 11.68
CA ASP A 140 -17.23 10.66 10.86
C ASP A 140 -18.35 9.63 10.65
N GLY A 141 -19.01 9.28 11.76
CA GLY A 141 -20.19 8.38 11.78
C GLY A 141 -19.89 6.89 11.58
N ILE A 142 -18.62 6.50 11.54
CA ILE A 142 -18.15 5.10 11.58
C ILE A 142 -17.18 4.97 12.75
N TYR A 143 -17.33 3.94 13.57
CA TYR A 143 -16.55 3.71 14.78
C TYR A 143 -16.01 2.28 14.84
N GLU A 144 -14.94 2.06 15.61
CA GLU A 144 -14.27 0.76 15.70
C GLU A 144 -15.18 -0.37 16.23
N THR A 145 -16.24 -0.01 16.96
CA THR A 145 -17.23 -0.95 17.52
C THR A 145 -18.32 -1.35 16.53
N ASP A 146 -18.42 -0.67 15.40
CA ASP A 146 -19.42 -0.98 14.39
C ASP A 146 -19.13 -2.34 13.76
N ARG A 147 -20.20 -3.05 13.41
CA ARG A 147 -20.09 -4.31 12.67
C ARG A 147 -19.66 -4.03 11.25
N ILE A 148 -18.79 -4.88 10.69
CA ILE A 148 -18.32 -4.74 9.31
C ILE A 148 -19.51 -4.69 8.34
N ASP A 149 -20.53 -5.54 8.54
CA ASP A 149 -21.73 -5.60 7.71
C ASP A 149 -22.73 -4.44 7.91
N SER A 150 -22.53 -3.61 8.93
CA SER A 150 -23.26 -2.36 9.13
C SER A 150 -22.58 -1.17 8.45
N THR A 151 -21.29 -1.33 8.10
CA THR A 151 -20.58 -0.44 7.18
C THR A 151 -20.81 -0.94 5.76
N GLY A 152 -20.60 -0.13 4.73
CA GLY A 152 -20.87 -0.55 3.35
C GLY A 152 -20.11 -1.81 2.88
N LEU A 153 -19.21 -2.36 3.70
CA LEU A 153 -18.36 -3.52 3.44
C LEU A 153 -19.07 -4.88 3.50
N SER A 154 -20.39 -4.94 3.68
CA SER A 154 -21.15 -6.20 3.72
C SER A 154 -21.01 -7.05 2.43
N GLU A 155 -20.68 -6.42 1.30
CA GLU A 155 -20.43 -7.15 0.05
C GLU A 155 -19.12 -7.97 0.10
N PHE A 156 -18.15 -7.53 0.89
CA PHE A 156 -16.83 -8.16 1.03
C PHE A 156 -16.74 -9.08 2.24
N PHE A 157 -17.53 -8.81 3.29
CA PHE A 157 -17.51 -9.57 4.52
C PHE A 157 -18.94 -9.99 4.88
N ASN A 158 -19.21 -11.28 4.79
CA ASN A 158 -20.52 -11.88 5.06
C ASN A 158 -20.37 -13.07 6.01
N ASN A 159 -21.45 -13.84 6.23
CA ASN A 159 -21.42 -14.95 7.18
C ASN A 159 -20.56 -16.15 6.72
N ALA A 160 -20.20 -16.22 5.44
CA ALA A 160 -19.37 -17.26 4.85
C ALA A 160 -17.88 -16.89 4.77
N THR A 161 -17.51 -15.63 5.06
CA THR A 161 -16.12 -15.17 5.02
C THR A 161 -15.46 -15.24 6.39
N THR A 162 -14.13 -15.21 6.42
CA THR A 162 -13.34 -14.95 7.62
C THR A 162 -12.45 -13.73 7.37
N PRO A 163 -12.60 -12.62 8.12
CA PRO A 163 -13.60 -12.39 9.18
C PRO A 163 -15.04 -12.33 8.63
N ARG A 164 -16.01 -12.52 9.52
CA ARG A 164 -17.44 -12.44 9.22
C ARG A 164 -17.92 -11.01 9.26
N GLY A 165 -18.94 -10.70 8.46
CA GLY A 165 -19.60 -9.39 8.50
C GLY A 165 -20.11 -8.97 9.88
N SER A 166 -20.49 -9.92 10.74
CA SER A 166 -20.96 -9.65 12.10
C SER A 166 -19.86 -9.26 13.10
N GLU A 167 -18.59 -9.40 12.74
CA GLU A 167 -17.46 -8.95 13.55
C GLU A 167 -17.31 -7.42 13.46
N THR A 168 -16.51 -6.83 14.35
CA THR A 168 -16.34 -5.37 14.39
C THR A 168 -15.21 -4.89 13.50
N LEU A 169 -15.24 -3.61 13.11
CA LEU A 169 -14.11 -2.97 12.42
C LEU A 169 -12.80 -3.05 13.22
N ARG A 170 -12.87 -2.97 14.56
CA ARG A 170 -11.73 -3.26 15.42
C ARG A 170 -11.21 -4.67 15.18
N GLY A 171 -12.09 -5.68 15.23
CA GLY A 171 -11.74 -7.08 15.02
C GLY A 171 -11.04 -7.30 13.67
N LEU A 172 -11.55 -6.67 12.62
CA LEU A 172 -10.93 -6.66 11.29
C LEU A 172 -9.50 -6.10 11.32
N LEU A 173 -9.32 -4.90 11.88
CA LEU A 173 -8.05 -4.18 11.82
C LEU A 173 -6.99 -4.67 12.82
N VAL A 174 -7.38 -5.40 13.87
CA VAL A 174 -6.42 -6.06 14.79
C VAL A 174 -6.07 -7.48 14.39
N GLY A 175 -6.93 -8.15 13.63
CA GLY A 175 -6.72 -9.51 13.14
C GLY A 175 -6.31 -10.47 14.26
N THR A 176 -5.20 -11.16 14.07
CA THR A 176 -4.64 -12.13 15.02
C THR A 176 -3.88 -11.50 16.19
N THR A 177 -3.91 -10.17 16.31
CA THR A 177 -3.24 -9.42 17.39
C THR A 177 -4.20 -8.68 18.35
N PRO A 178 -5.25 -9.32 18.90
CA PRO A 178 -6.25 -8.64 19.73
C PRO A 178 -5.75 -8.19 21.12
N GLN A 179 -4.65 -8.76 21.63
CA GLN A 179 -4.08 -8.45 22.94
C GLN A 179 -3.10 -7.27 22.93
N ALA A 180 -2.78 -6.74 21.74
CA ALA A 180 -2.03 -5.49 21.63
C ALA A 180 -2.80 -4.35 22.34
N TRP A 181 -2.28 -3.90 23.47
CA TRP A 181 -2.80 -2.74 24.20
C TRP A 181 -2.57 -1.45 23.41
N ASP A 182 -3.39 -0.43 23.69
CA ASP A 182 -3.24 0.93 23.15
C ASP A 182 -3.28 1.01 21.61
N THR A 183 -3.87 0.00 20.95
CA THR A 183 -4.13 0.04 19.51
C THR A 183 -5.08 1.17 19.19
N ASN A 184 -4.61 2.11 18.38
CA ASN A 184 -5.42 3.20 17.84
C ASN A 184 -5.93 2.82 16.46
N ILE A 185 -7.18 2.37 16.41
CA ILE A 185 -7.82 1.89 15.18
C ILE A 185 -8.02 3.01 14.16
N GLU A 186 -8.22 4.24 14.62
CA GLU A 186 -8.41 5.40 13.76
C GLU A 186 -7.14 5.69 12.93
N ARG A 187 -5.96 5.65 13.56
CA ARG A 187 -4.67 5.83 12.88
C ARG A 187 -4.35 4.68 11.93
N ARG A 188 -4.68 3.46 12.35
CA ARG A 188 -4.52 2.26 11.53
C ARG A 188 -5.40 2.32 10.28
N ALA A 189 -6.63 2.81 10.41
CA ALA A 189 -7.54 3.00 9.28
C ALA A 189 -7.01 4.05 8.28
N LEU A 190 -6.39 5.14 8.75
CA LEU A 190 -5.73 6.11 7.86
C LEU A 190 -4.55 5.46 7.11
N GLY A 191 -3.72 4.69 7.80
CA GLY A 191 -2.60 3.98 7.19
C GLY A 191 -3.05 3.05 6.06
N SER A 192 -4.15 2.31 6.27
CA SER A 192 -4.73 1.44 5.22
C SER A 192 -5.16 2.24 3.98
N CYS A 193 -5.63 3.48 4.15
CA CYS A 193 -5.92 4.36 3.02
C CYS A 193 -4.65 4.76 2.26
N PHE A 194 -3.54 5.03 2.95
CA PHE A 194 -2.27 5.35 2.29
C PHE A 194 -1.77 4.20 1.42
N HIS A 195 -1.87 2.95 1.92
CA HIS A 195 -1.46 1.77 1.16
C HIS A 195 -2.16 1.70 -0.20
N VAL A 196 -3.50 1.78 -0.21
CA VAL A 196 -4.28 1.74 -1.46
C VAL A 196 -3.90 2.87 -2.42
N ILE A 197 -3.64 4.07 -1.90
CA ILE A 197 -3.21 5.22 -2.72
C ILE A 197 -1.83 4.95 -3.33
N GLN A 198 -0.88 4.45 -2.54
CA GLN A 198 0.48 4.16 -2.97
C GLN A 198 0.49 3.10 -4.08
N ASP A 199 -0.19 1.98 -3.86
CA ASP A 199 -0.32 0.91 -4.86
C ASP A 199 -0.96 1.43 -6.15
N SER A 200 -1.91 2.37 -6.06
CA SER A 200 -2.56 2.93 -7.25
C SER A 200 -1.60 3.67 -8.20
N TYR A 201 -0.41 4.04 -7.75
CA TYR A 201 0.64 4.65 -8.57
C TYR A 201 1.81 3.70 -8.88
N ALA A 202 1.84 2.53 -8.26
CA ALA A 202 2.81 1.49 -8.57
C ALA A 202 2.45 0.81 -9.89
N VAL A 203 3.43 0.68 -10.79
CA VAL A 203 3.24 0.10 -12.14
C VAL A 203 2.88 -1.38 -12.05
N GLY A 204 3.29 -2.10 -10.99
CA GLY A 204 2.85 -3.46 -10.71
C GLY A 204 1.33 -3.59 -10.60
N HIS A 205 0.67 -2.57 -10.09
CA HIS A 205 -0.72 -2.61 -9.65
C HIS A 205 -1.68 -1.92 -10.62
N CYS A 206 -1.24 -0.82 -11.24
CA CYS A 206 -2.07 0.01 -12.11
C CYS A 206 -1.29 0.50 -13.35
N GLN A 207 -2.01 0.66 -14.45
CA GLN A 207 -1.59 1.51 -15.56
C GLN A 207 -2.24 2.88 -15.44
N ARG A 208 -1.43 3.94 -15.45
CA ARG A 208 -1.88 5.33 -15.54
C ARG A 208 -1.39 6.00 -16.82
N GLY A 209 -2.07 7.05 -17.26
CA GLY A 209 -1.56 7.90 -18.35
C GLY A 209 -0.32 8.68 -17.89
N LEU A 210 0.75 8.69 -18.68
CA LEU A 210 1.97 9.43 -18.38
C LEU A 210 1.88 10.88 -18.89
N ILE A 211 2.05 11.87 -18.01
CA ILE A 211 1.95 13.30 -18.34
C ILE A 211 3.22 13.80 -19.04
N ASN A 212 4.39 13.33 -18.60
CA ASN A 212 5.69 13.79 -19.07
C ASN A 212 6.53 12.66 -19.68
N PRO A 213 6.09 12.03 -20.80
CA PRO A 213 6.78 10.89 -21.40
C PRO A 213 8.22 11.19 -21.84
N ASN A 214 8.53 12.45 -22.14
CA ASN A 214 9.89 12.87 -22.52
C ASN A 214 10.92 12.75 -21.39
N ASN A 215 10.46 12.69 -20.13
CA ASN A 215 11.33 12.49 -18.97
C ASN A 215 11.70 11.02 -18.77
N MET A 216 11.03 10.10 -19.47
CA MET A 216 11.27 8.67 -19.32
C MET A 216 12.60 8.25 -19.94
N VAL A 217 13.35 7.45 -19.19
CA VAL A 217 14.67 6.95 -19.59
C VAL A 217 14.75 5.44 -19.37
N ASP A 218 15.71 4.82 -20.03
CA ASP A 218 16.12 3.47 -19.67
C ASP A 218 17.01 3.57 -18.43
N VAL A 219 16.57 2.95 -17.33
CA VAL A 219 17.32 2.89 -16.07
C VAL A 219 17.94 1.51 -15.96
N GLU A 220 19.22 1.45 -15.64
CA GLU A 220 19.86 0.17 -15.28
C GLU A 220 19.31 -0.26 -13.91
N TYR A 221 18.78 -1.47 -13.85
CA TYR A 221 18.37 -2.11 -12.62
C TYR A 221 19.20 -3.34 -12.37
N THR A 222 19.74 -3.44 -11.15
CA THR A 222 20.41 -4.64 -10.69
C THR A 222 19.42 -5.53 -9.95
N ASN A 223 19.02 -6.64 -10.57
CA ASN A 223 18.21 -7.63 -9.87
C ASN A 223 19.10 -8.45 -8.93
N TYR A 224 18.83 -8.33 -7.62
CA TYR A 224 19.55 -9.07 -6.58
C TYR A 224 18.93 -10.45 -6.29
N TRP A 225 17.74 -10.75 -6.81
CA TRP A 225 17.00 -11.98 -6.50
C TRP A 225 17.57 -13.24 -7.15
N HIS A 226 18.20 -13.12 -8.32
CA HIS A 226 18.95 -14.24 -8.92
C HIS A 226 20.31 -14.48 -8.26
N SER A 227 20.69 -13.68 -7.25
CA SER A 227 21.93 -13.91 -6.52
C SER A 227 21.75 -15.05 -5.51
N SER A 228 22.00 -16.28 -5.97
CA SER A 228 22.20 -17.43 -5.09
C SER A 228 23.24 -17.10 -4.04
N LEU A 229 22.98 -17.44 -2.77
CA LEU A 229 23.93 -17.27 -1.66
C LEU A 229 25.30 -17.94 -1.94
N TRP A 230 25.29 -18.94 -2.82
CA TRP A 230 26.46 -19.74 -3.21
C TRP A 230 27.08 -19.26 -4.53
N PHE A 231 26.32 -18.54 -5.36
CA PHE A 231 26.75 -18.02 -6.66
C PHE A 231 26.04 -16.69 -6.95
N PRO A 232 26.55 -15.56 -6.44
CA PRO A 232 25.91 -14.27 -6.61
C PRO A 232 26.17 -13.72 -8.01
N TRP A 233 25.33 -14.10 -8.97
CA TRP A 233 25.28 -13.44 -10.26
C TRP A 233 24.29 -12.28 -10.15
N LYS A 234 24.77 -11.08 -10.45
CA LYS A 234 23.93 -9.90 -10.59
C LYS A 234 23.51 -9.80 -12.04
N GLU A 235 22.22 -9.95 -12.31
CA GLU A 235 21.71 -9.65 -13.63
C GLU A 235 21.39 -8.16 -13.70
N LYS A 236 21.96 -7.51 -14.72
CA LYS A 236 21.63 -6.13 -15.05
C LYS A 236 20.57 -6.16 -16.12
N ILE A 237 19.40 -5.65 -15.80
CA ILE A 237 18.32 -5.43 -16.75
C ILE A 237 18.12 -3.92 -16.94
N TYR A 238 17.56 -3.52 -18.07
CA TYR A 238 17.14 -2.14 -18.29
C TYR A 238 15.63 -2.09 -18.24
N ILE A 239 15.11 -1.06 -17.57
CA ILE A 239 13.69 -0.83 -17.36
C ILE A 239 13.32 0.60 -17.72
N LYS A 240 12.03 0.86 -17.89
CA LYS A 240 11.51 2.23 -18.06
C LYS A 240 11.33 2.89 -16.71
N GLY A 241 12.02 4.02 -16.51
CA GLY A 241 11.96 4.77 -15.28
C GLY A 241 12.27 6.25 -15.48
N PHE A 242 12.59 6.92 -14.38
CA PHE A 242 12.82 8.37 -14.32
C PHE A 242 14.06 8.67 -13.48
N THR A 243 14.68 9.83 -13.71
CA THR A 243 15.78 10.30 -12.86
C THR A 243 15.23 11.19 -11.74
N LYS A 244 16.00 11.39 -10.66
CA LYS A 244 15.60 12.27 -9.56
C LYS A 244 15.37 13.72 -10.02
N GLU A 245 16.09 14.18 -11.04
CA GLU A 245 15.93 15.54 -11.58
C GLU A 245 14.67 15.68 -12.44
N ASN A 246 14.15 14.57 -12.97
CA ASN A 246 13.04 14.55 -13.91
C ASN A 246 12.05 13.42 -13.55
N PRO A 247 11.41 13.47 -12.36
CA PRO A 247 10.52 12.41 -11.90
C PRO A 247 9.30 12.25 -12.83
N GLY A 248 8.76 11.04 -12.89
CA GLY A 248 7.52 10.75 -13.61
C GLY A 248 6.33 11.46 -12.97
N ARG A 249 5.37 11.89 -13.80
CA ARG A 249 4.07 12.41 -13.38
C ARG A 249 2.96 11.68 -14.10
N PHE A 250 2.01 11.16 -13.35
CA PHE A 250 0.95 10.29 -13.83
C PHE A 250 -0.42 10.97 -13.71
N SER A 251 -1.30 10.61 -14.63
CA SER A 251 -2.68 11.09 -14.72
C SER A 251 -3.66 9.99 -14.32
N SER A 252 -4.89 10.06 -14.83
CA SER A 252 -5.98 9.13 -14.57
C SER A 252 -5.60 7.67 -14.89
N ILE A 253 -6.27 6.75 -14.20
CA ILE A 253 -6.09 5.30 -14.30
C ILE A 253 -6.67 4.82 -15.64
N LYS A 254 -5.86 4.04 -16.37
CA LYS A 254 -6.26 3.39 -17.63
C LYS A 254 -6.66 1.95 -17.39
N VAL A 255 -5.92 1.23 -16.56
CA VAL A 255 -6.14 -0.19 -16.25
C VAL A 255 -5.82 -0.43 -14.79
N PHE A 256 -6.70 -1.14 -14.09
CA PHE A 256 -6.36 -1.81 -12.84
C PHE A 256 -5.87 -3.22 -13.19
N HIS A 257 -4.66 -3.60 -12.78
CA HIS A 257 -4.16 -4.93 -13.09
C HIS A 257 -4.88 -5.99 -12.24
N CYS A 258 -4.81 -7.24 -12.65
CA CYS A 258 -5.19 -8.42 -11.88
C CYS A 258 -3.91 -9.18 -11.56
N PHE A 259 -3.71 -9.54 -10.29
CA PHE A 259 -2.49 -10.21 -9.85
C PHE A 259 -2.41 -11.65 -10.38
N ASP A 260 -3.55 -12.35 -10.42
CA ASP A 260 -3.60 -13.73 -10.93
C ASP A 260 -3.23 -13.78 -12.42
N GLY A 261 -2.11 -14.44 -12.72
CA GLY A 261 -1.54 -14.52 -14.07
C GLY A 261 -0.62 -13.36 -14.46
N GLN A 262 -0.27 -12.46 -13.53
CA GLN A 262 0.72 -11.40 -13.74
C GLN A 262 2.15 -11.95 -13.65
N ASP A 263 3.07 -11.28 -14.35
CA ASP A 263 4.51 -11.53 -14.23
C ASP A 263 5.00 -11.06 -12.84
N HIS A 264 5.34 -12.03 -11.99
CA HIS A 264 5.73 -11.76 -10.60
C HIS A 264 7.03 -10.96 -10.49
N ASP A 265 8.02 -11.25 -11.34
CA ASP A 265 9.33 -10.59 -11.28
C ASP A 265 9.18 -9.12 -11.66
N LYS A 266 8.31 -8.81 -12.63
CA LYS A 266 7.98 -7.42 -13.01
C LYS A 266 7.15 -6.71 -11.95
N HIS A 267 6.16 -7.39 -11.36
CA HIS A 267 5.34 -6.80 -10.30
C HIS A 267 6.23 -6.37 -9.13
N GLU A 268 6.99 -7.31 -8.56
CA GLU A 268 7.90 -7.05 -7.44
C GLU A 268 8.93 -5.97 -7.75
N TYR A 269 9.43 -5.94 -8.99
CA TYR A 269 10.35 -4.92 -9.45
C TYR A 269 9.82 -3.48 -9.26
N TYR A 270 8.55 -3.23 -9.59
CA TYR A 270 7.97 -1.87 -9.50
C TYR A 270 7.51 -1.51 -8.08
N ASP A 271 7.54 -2.46 -7.15
CA ASP A 271 7.24 -2.26 -5.72
C ASP A 271 8.52 -2.22 -4.85
N SER A 272 9.69 -2.36 -5.46
CA SER A 272 10.98 -2.38 -4.78
C SER A 272 11.76 -1.06 -4.91
N ILE A 273 12.65 -0.82 -3.96
CA ILE A 273 13.63 0.28 -3.97
C ILE A 273 14.73 -0.04 -4.99
N PRO A 274 14.86 0.75 -6.07
CA PRO A 274 15.82 0.45 -7.11
C PRO A 274 17.26 0.64 -6.63
N ASN A 275 18.13 -0.28 -7.07
CA ASN A 275 19.59 -0.19 -6.91
C ASN A 275 20.12 0.02 -5.48
N GLY A 276 19.31 -0.30 -4.46
CA GLY A 276 19.69 -0.09 -3.05
C GLY A 276 19.83 1.39 -2.67
N GLU A 277 19.11 2.27 -3.37
CA GLU A 277 18.90 3.66 -2.95
C GLU A 277 18.37 3.70 -1.50
N LYS A 278 18.61 4.82 -0.82
CA LYS A 278 18.07 5.04 0.52
C LYS A 278 16.96 6.06 0.45
N LEU A 279 15.80 5.67 0.95
CA LEU A 279 14.69 6.57 1.17
C LEU A 279 14.93 7.35 2.46
N ASP A 280 14.62 8.63 2.41
CA ASP A 280 14.67 9.55 3.56
C ASP A 280 13.28 10.19 3.68
N PRO A 281 12.47 9.80 4.70
CA PRO A 281 11.13 10.36 4.87
C PRO A 281 11.10 11.89 4.98
N SER A 282 12.18 12.53 5.42
CA SER A 282 12.27 13.98 5.53
C SER A 282 12.62 14.68 4.22
N ASP A 283 13.06 13.93 3.20
CA ASP A 283 13.33 14.41 1.87
C ASP A 283 12.45 13.68 0.84
N PRO A 284 11.29 14.27 0.46
CA PRO A 284 10.41 13.69 -0.55
C PRO A 284 11.09 13.40 -1.90
N THR A 285 12.20 14.09 -2.23
CA THR A 285 12.92 13.85 -3.48
C THR A 285 13.72 12.55 -3.47
N SER A 286 13.98 11.97 -2.29
CA SER A 286 14.63 10.66 -2.14
C SER A 286 13.82 9.53 -2.78
N PHE A 287 12.50 9.68 -2.87
CA PHE A 287 11.56 8.71 -3.46
C PHE A 287 11.45 8.79 -4.98
N TYR A 288 12.03 9.81 -5.62
CA TYR A 288 11.88 10.02 -7.08
C TYR A 288 12.54 8.95 -7.94
N CYS A 289 13.35 8.07 -7.35
CA CYS A 289 13.85 6.88 -8.02
C CYS A 289 12.76 5.81 -8.25
N ILE A 290 11.67 5.84 -7.49
CA ILE A 290 10.55 4.90 -7.60
C ILE A 290 9.50 5.49 -8.54
N VAL A 291 9.07 4.69 -9.51
CA VAL A 291 8.08 5.11 -10.52
C VAL A 291 6.73 5.32 -9.83
N GLY A 292 6.16 6.52 -9.97
CA GLY A 292 4.85 6.86 -9.39
C GLY A 292 4.89 7.39 -7.95
N ALA A 293 5.99 7.22 -7.23
CA ALA A 293 6.08 7.62 -5.82
C ALA A 293 5.85 9.11 -5.58
N ASN A 294 6.23 9.99 -6.53
CA ASN A 294 5.99 11.43 -6.41
C ASN A 294 4.48 11.76 -6.34
N ASP A 295 3.66 11.19 -7.23
CA ASP A 295 2.21 11.43 -7.23
C ASP A 295 1.51 10.72 -6.05
N ALA A 296 2.02 9.56 -5.63
CA ALA A 296 1.55 8.89 -4.43
C ALA A 296 1.80 9.73 -3.17
N LEU A 297 2.99 10.34 -3.02
CA LEU A 297 3.30 11.26 -1.94
C LEU A 297 2.38 12.49 -1.96
N ASP A 298 2.15 13.10 -3.13
CA ASP A 298 1.22 14.23 -3.27
C ASP A 298 -0.20 13.85 -2.80
N ALA A 299 -0.68 12.67 -3.20
CA ALA A 299 -2.02 12.17 -2.86
C ALA A 299 -2.14 11.79 -1.37
N CYS A 300 -1.16 11.06 -0.82
CA CYS A 300 -1.14 10.70 0.60
C CYS A 300 -0.99 11.94 1.50
N THR A 301 -0.16 12.92 1.12
CA THR A 301 -0.03 14.20 1.83
C THR A 301 -1.34 14.98 1.81
N THR A 302 -2.06 14.96 0.69
CA THR A 302 -3.41 15.56 0.60
C THR A 302 -4.37 14.91 1.58
N LEU A 303 -4.41 13.57 1.64
CA LEU A 303 -5.29 12.85 2.57
C LEU A 303 -4.89 13.09 4.04
N ALA A 304 -3.58 13.06 4.34
CA ALA A 304 -3.03 13.30 5.67
C ALA A 304 -3.34 14.73 6.15
N THR A 305 -3.25 15.73 5.27
CA THR A 305 -3.59 17.13 5.58
C THR A 305 -5.07 17.27 5.93
N ALA A 306 -5.95 16.60 5.17
CA ALA A 306 -7.39 16.60 5.42
C ALA A 306 -7.72 15.90 6.76
N TRP A 307 -7.10 14.75 7.03
CA TRP A 307 -7.21 14.03 8.30
C TRP A 307 -6.76 14.89 9.48
N ASN A 308 -5.59 15.52 9.38
CA ASN A 308 -5.03 16.39 10.42
C ASN A 308 -5.91 17.62 10.69
N SER A 309 -6.68 18.03 9.68
CA SER A 309 -7.63 19.14 9.76
C SER A 309 -9.05 18.70 10.17
N GLY A 310 -9.28 17.40 10.41
CA GLY A 310 -10.59 16.84 10.78
C GLY A 310 -11.66 17.01 9.70
N TRP A 311 -11.29 16.96 8.42
CA TRP A 311 -12.28 17.06 7.33
C TRP A 311 -13.18 15.83 7.31
N SER A 312 -14.46 16.02 6.99
CA SER A 312 -15.40 14.92 6.77
C SER A 312 -15.28 14.34 5.36
N TRP A 313 -15.84 13.14 5.16
CA TRP A 313 -15.92 12.51 3.83
C TRP A 313 -16.93 13.20 2.88
N ALA A 314 -17.56 14.31 3.28
CA ALA A 314 -18.63 14.97 2.55
C ALA A 314 -18.31 15.28 1.07
N GLU A 315 -19.36 15.40 0.25
CA GLU A 315 -19.25 15.75 -1.17
C GLU A 315 -18.64 17.16 -1.33
N GLY A 316 -17.46 17.24 -1.93
CA GLY A 316 -16.64 18.46 -2.01
C GLY A 316 -15.50 18.55 -0.99
N GLY A 317 -15.46 17.63 -0.02
CA GLY A 317 -14.35 17.41 0.91
C GLY A 317 -13.40 16.32 0.41
N VAL A 318 -13.07 15.38 1.29
CA VAL A 318 -12.08 14.31 1.03
C VAL A 318 -12.52 13.38 -0.10
N SER A 319 -13.83 13.10 -0.20
CA SER A 319 -14.37 12.24 -1.25
C SER A 319 -14.05 12.76 -2.67
N LEU A 320 -14.05 14.07 -2.88
CA LEU A 320 -13.71 14.66 -4.19
C LEU A 320 -12.24 14.45 -4.51
N LYS A 321 -11.35 14.63 -3.53
CA LYS A 321 -9.91 14.42 -3.70
C LYS A 321 -9.60 12.96 -4.01
N MET A 322 -10.23 12.02 -3.30
CA MET A 322 -10.05 10.59 -3.57
C MET A 322 -10.62 10.19 -4.93
N LYS A 323 -11.78 10.73 -5.34
CA LYS A 323 -12.30 10.55 -6.70
C LYS A 323 -11.35 11.05 -7.79
N GLN A 324 -10.63 12.14 -7.53
CA GLN A 324 -9.61 12.66 -8.44
C GLN A 324 -8.37 11.75 -8.48
N THR A 325 -7.90 11.28 -7.32
CA THR A 325 -6.78 10.31 -7.24
C THR A 325 -7.05 9.05 -8.05
N PHE A 326 -8.26 8.51 -7.96
CA PHE A 326 -8.68 7.28 -8.65
C PHE A 326 -9.47 7.54 -9.93
N GLU A 327 -9.38 8.73 -10.53
CA GLU A 327 -10.12 9.07 -11.74
C GLU A 327 -9.79 8.09 -12.87
N LEU A 328 -10.81 7.65 -13.60
CA LEU A 328 -10.64 6.79 -14.77
C LEU A 328 -10.43 7.64 -16.03
N ALA A 329 -9.44 7.27 -16.83
CA ALA A 329 -9.25 7.86 -18.14
C ALA A 329 -10.44 7.53 -19.06
N SER A 330 -10.73 8.43 -20.01
CA SER A 330 -11.79 8.21 -21.01
C SER A 330 -11.54 6.99 -21.91
N ASP A 331 -10.27 6.59 -22.04
CA ASP A 331 -9.80 5.41 -22.77
C ASP A 331 -9.45 4.24 -21.83
N SER A 332 -9.96 4.24 -20.60
CA SER A 332 -9.75 3.12 -19.67
C SER A 332 -10.33 1.81 -20.23
N THR A 333 -9.61 0.71 -19.98
CA THR A 333 -10.01 -0.63 -20.41
C THR A 333 -10.22 -1.54 -19.21
N THR A 334 -10.81 -2.70 -19.46
CA THR A 334 -10.95 -3.74 -18.44
C THR A 334 -9.59 -4.21 -17.95
N SER A 335 -9.55 -4.77 -16.74
CA SER A 335 -8.33 -5.29 -16.13
C SER A 335 -7.62 -6.35 -16.98
N ASP A 336 -6.30 -6.36 -16.89
CA ASP A 336 -5.43 -7.38 -17.47
C ASP A 336 -4.26 -7.70 -16.53
N THR A 337 -3.33 -8.54 -16.98
CA THR A 337 -2.18 -9.00 -16.18
C THR A 337 -0.85 -8.41 -16.66
N LYS A 338 -0.88 -7.35 -17.46
CA LYS A 338 0.33 -6.72 -18.01
C LYS A 338 0.85 -5.69 -17.03
N VAL A 339 2.16 -5.69 -16.78
CA VAL A 339 2.77 -4.80 -15.78
C VAL A 339 3.25 -3.52 -16.44
N ASP A 340 4.21 -3.63 -17.36
CA ASP A 340 4.94 -2.48 -17.88
C ASP A 340 5.03 -2.44 -19.41
N GLU A 341 4.39 -3.40 -20.09
CA GLU A 341 4.38 -3.51 -21.54
C GLU A 341 3.97 -2.20 -22.23
N TYR A 342 3.09 -1.42 -21.58
CA TYR A 342 2.64 -0.12 -22.08
C TYR A 342 3.73 0.96 -22.03
N LEU A 343 4.66 0.92 -21.07
CA LEU A 343 5.78 1.87 -20.96
C LEU A 343 6.77 1.67 -22.11
N TRP A 344 6.94 0.43 -22.56
CA TRP A 344 7.85 0.09 -23.65
C TRP A 344 7.34 0.52 -25.04
N GLY A 345 6.03 0.68 -25.20
CA GLY A 345 5.41 1.17 -26.44
C GLY A 345 5.50 2.69 -26.66
N LEU A 346 5.81 3.45 -25.60
CA LEU A 346 5.99 4.90 -25.64
C LEU A 346 7.38 5.22 -26.22
N LYS A 347 7.52 5.23 -27.54
CA LYS A 347 8.74 5.74 -28.19
C LYS A 347 8.94 7.21 -27.79
N ARG A 348 10.19 7.59 -27.50
CA ARG A 348 10.62 9.00 -27.49
C ARG A 348 10.22 9.60 -28.83
N SER A 349 9.21 10.45 -28.84
CA SER A 349 8.81 11.24 -30.00
C SER A 349 9.86 12.28 -30.32
#